data_AF-A0A661ZJC0-F1
#
_entry.id   AF-A0A661ZJC0-F1
#
_cell.length_a   1.000
_cell.length_b   1.000
_cell.length_c   1.000
_cell.angle_alpha   90.00
_cell.angle_beta   90.00
_cell.angle_gamma   90.00
#
_symmetry.space_group_name_H-M   'P 1'
#
loop_
_entity.id
_entity.type
_entity.pdbx_description
1 polymer ?
#
loop_
_entity_poly.entity_id
_entity_poly.type
_entity_poly.pdbx_seq_one_letter_code
_entity_poly.pdbx_strand_id
1 'polypeptide(L)'
;MRIRFIRYVFLIILIVAHYNSFSQEDPHWESIFGEGESCPYLVPDRDLGTVWQEISYDDSNWEIGEPGFGFGDDDDVTILPVGTQSVYIRIAFDVQDISDITDLYFDVDYDAGFVAYINGTEVARENVQDPISWNMELNDYYEAIMYTGVNPYRYKLKEFVSSVLVPGKNVLAVEVHSWRAGANDFSANVFLHAKISGSDSIYGPVPEWFADTASFTEFNLPLMHINTHGQKIPDEPRIVADMGLIYNGEGAINSMDNPWNEYDGLISIERRGESSKEFAKKSFSIELQNADGSNNNISILGLPEENDFVLNGPFSDQTLVKNVLSYELFRRTGRWAPRTRFIEVILNGEYEGVYVLMEKLKRDENRVDIDKLTPEDVTPEEISGGYILRRDKTGKLLEEEWWESPVRQPYHGQMWYEYYDPEYADLTSDQASYIRDWMQNFDEVMSGSGFTDPESGYRKYIKTKSFIDLMFLNEISKGIDNYLFSNYFHKENDADGGQLVAGPPWDYNLGYGNLNYGESWDAKETYGWCYPQGGRIYWYERLMEDSHYMNKVYCRWTEHRDSIYSDERVYWPLLTVVFKPWGGLWITILLGSQPLEIMFGRP
;
A
#
# COMPACT_ATOMS: atom_id res chain seq x y z
N MET A 1 -8.19 7.55 77.10
CA MET A 1 -7.31 8.57 76.48
C MET A 1 -6.11 7.99 75.71
N ARG A 2 -5.57 6.80 76.07
CA ARG A 2 -4.42 6.17 75.37
C ARG A 2 -4.70 5.48 74.02
N ILE A 3 -5.95 5.12 73.70
CA ILE A 3 -6.27 4.40 72.43
C ILE A 3 -6.53 5.36 71.25
N ARG A 4 -6.90 6.63 71.52
CA ARG A 4 -7.10 7.62 70.45
C ARG A 4 -5.78 8.19 69.93
N PHE A 5 -4.72 8.26 70.74
CA PHE A 5 -3.43 8.81 70.31
C PHE A 5 -2.67 7.88 69.33
N ILE A 6 -2.81 6.56 69.48
CA ILE A 6 -2.15 5.57 68.59
C ILE A 6 -2.78 5.58 67.19
N ARG A 7 -4.08 5.88 67.05
CA ARG A 7 -4.73 6.01 65.74
C ARG A 7 -4.27 7.23 64.96
N TYR A 8 -3.97 8.36 65.62
CA TYR A 8 -3.47 9.55 64.92
C TYR A 8 -2.00 9.42 64.50
N VAL A 9 -1.17 8.71 65.27
CA VAL A 9 0.24 8.45 64.89
C VAL A 9 0.32 7.47 63.72
N PHE A 10 -0.53 6.43 63.66
CA PHE A 10 -0.60 5.53 62.50
C PHE A 10 -1.16 6.21 61.23
N LEU A 11 -2.11 7.15 61.38
CA LEU A 11 -2.64 7.90 60.23
C LEU A 11 -1.61 8.88 59.66
N ILE A 12 -0.78 9.51 60.51
CA ILE A 12 0.28 10.43 60.07
C ILE A 12 1.44 9.66 59.43
N ILE A 13 1.78 8.45 59.90
CA ILE A 13 2.80 7.61 59.24
C ILE A 13 2.31 7.09 57.88
N LEU A 14 1.01 6.80 57.72
CA LEU A 14 0.43 6.42 56.42
C LEU A 14 0.31 7.61 55.44
N ILE A 15 0.09 8.83 55.94
CA ILE A 15 0.05 10.05 55.11
C ILE A 15 1.46 10.50 54.73
N VAL A 16 2.47 10.37 55.60
CA VAL A 16 3.86 10.72 55.28
C VAL A 16 4.54 9.62 54.45
N ALA A 17 4.12 8.35 54.55
CA ALA A 17 4.56 7.29 53.63
C ALA A 17 3.88 7.33 52.26
N HIS A 18 2.81 8.12 52.07
CA HIS A 18 2.18 8.38 50.76
C HIS A 18 2.78 9.58 50.01
N TYR A 19 3.79 10.27 50.58
CA TYR A 19 4.51 11.36 49.91
C TYR A 19 5.92 10.96 49.43
N ASN A 20 6.24 9.67 49.40
CA ASN A 20 7.37 9.12 48.64
C ASN A 20 6.90 7.98 47.73
N SER A 21 5.73 8.13 47.13
CA SER A 21 5.55 7.54 45.81
C SER A 21 6.42 8.40 44.89
N PHE A 22 7.54 7.87 44.43
CA PHE A 22 8.12 8.38 43.19
C PHE A 22 6.96 8.41 42.18
N SER A 23 6.59 9.62 41.77
CA SER A 23 5.86 9.79 40.53
C SER A 23 6.84 9.36 39.45
N GLN A 24 6.79 8.08 39.06
CA GLN A 24 7.39 7.68 37.80
C GLN A 24 6.42 8.21 36.76
N GLU A 25 6.70 9.40 36.22
CA GLU A 25 6.06 9.78 34.97
C GLU A 25 6.53 8.80 33.89
N ASP A 26 5.61 8.47 32.99
CA ASP A 26 5.87 7.50 31.92
C ASP A 26 6.93 8.04 30.95
N PRO A 27 7.75 7.17 30.32
CA PRO A 27 8.67 7.59 29.28
C PRO A 27 7.99 8.47 28.23
N HIS A 28 8.58 9.62 27.92
CA HIS A 28 8.01 10.61 27.01
C HIS A 28 8.97 10.94 25.87
N TRP A 29 8.42 11.49 24.78
CA TRP A 29 9.22 11.92 23.64
C TRP A 29 9.60 13.39 23.73
N GLU A 30 10.83 13.68 23.37
CA GLU A 30 11.39 15.03 23.26
C GLU A 30 12.10 15.20 21.92
N SER A 31 12.13 16.42 21.42
CA SER A 31 12.86 16.80 20.21
C SER A 31 14.25 17.28 20.58
N ILE A 32 15.28 16.49 20.23
CA ILE A 32 16.69 16.92 20.28
C ILE A 32 16.91 18.05 19.26
N PHE A 33 16.30 17.90 18.08
CA PHE A 33 16.32 18.91 17.03
C PHE A 33 14.98 18.95 16.29
N GLY A 34 14.35 20.13 16.26
CA GLY A 34 12.97 20.30 15.80
C GLY A 34 12.73 21.53 14.93
N GLU A 35 11.45 21.77 14.59
CA GLU A 35 11.03 22.96 13.85
C GLU A 35 11.40 24.26 14.59
N GLY A 36 11.94 25.24 13.84
CA GLY A 36 12.34 26.54 14.38
C GLY A 36 13.69 26.57 15.10
N GLU A 37 14.45 25.46 15.09
CA GLU A 37 15.83 25.44 15.57
C GLU A 37 16.82 25.60 14.42
N SER A 38 17.84 26.45 14.58
CA SER A 38 18.86 26.64 13.55
C SER A 38 20.08 25.74 13.78
N CYS A 39 20.70 25.27 12.70
CA CYS A 39 21.90 24.44 12.73
C CYS A 39 22.94 24.88 11.68
N PRO A 40 24.23 24.52 11.89
CA PRO A 40 25.25 24.61 10.86
C PRO A 40 24.91 23.84 9.58
N TYR A 41 25.02 24.50 8.43
CA TYR A 41 24.94 23.89 7.11
C TYR A 41 26.02 24.41 6.14
N LEU A 42 26.32 23.61 5.13
CA LEU A 42 27.24 23.95 4.07
C LEU A 42 26.74 23.42 2.73
N VAL A 43 26.72 24.27 1.70
CA VAL A 43 26.66 23.82 0.30
C VAL A 43 28.09 23.57 -0.17
N PRO A 44 28.52 22.31 -0.35
CA PRO A 44 29.90 21.99 -0.68
C PRO A 44 30.24 22.40 -2.12
N ASP A 45 31.48 22.83 -2.32
CA ASP A 45 32.09 23.09 -3.64
C ASP A 45 33.20 22.09 -4.01
N ARG A 46 33.40 21.10 -3.13
CA ARG A 46 34.43 20.06 -3.21
C ARG A 46 34.10 18.93 -2.25
N ASP A 47 34.78 17.81 -2.43
CA ASP A 47 34.74 16.68 -1.51
C ASP A 47 35.42 17.02 -0.16
N LEU A 48 34.70 16.81 0.93
CA LEU A 48 35.18 17.00 2.32
C LEU A 48 35.66 15.69 2.96
N GLY A 49 35.57 14.57 2.24
CA GLY A 49 35.80 13.23 2.77
C GLY A 49 34.78 12.88 3.86
N THR A 50 35.17 12.03 4.81
CA THR A 50 34.29 11.58 5.90
C THR A 50 34.51 12.34 7.22
N VAL A 51 35.58 13.13 7.32
CA VAL A 51 35.99 13.76 8.59
C VAL A 51 34.92 14.74 9.10
N TRP A 52 34.15 15.35 8.20
CA TRP A 52 33.05 16.25 8.56
C TRP A 52 31.86 15.54 9.24
N GLN A 53 31.84 14.21 9.32
CA GLN A 53 30.77 13.44 9.99
C GLN A 53 31.10 13.23 11.48
N GLU A 54 32.34 13.51 11.89
CA GLU A 54 32.88 13.21 13.22
C GLU A 54 32.55 14.30 14.26
N ILE A 55 32.54 13.91 15.54
CA ILE A 55 32.31 14.82 16.69
C ILE A 55 33.35 15.95 16.73
N SER A 56 34.60 15.63 16.37
CA SER A 56 35.75 16.55 16.47
C SER A 56 35.85 17.57 15.35
N TYR A 57 35.01 17.47 14.31
CA TYR A 57 35.04 18.42 13.20
C TYR A 57 34.58 19.81 13.65
N ASP A 58 35.28 20.84 13.17
CA ASP A 58 34.99 22.24 13.45
C ASP A 58 34.16 22.85 12.32
N ASP A 59 32.87 22.99 12.57
CA ASP A 59 31.86 23.57 11.68
C ASP A 59 31.63 25.07 11.94
N SER A 60 32.47 25.74 12.73
CA SER A 60 32.29 27.17 13.08
C SER A 60 32.31 28.14 11.89
N ASN A 61 32.78 27.70 10.73
CA ASN A 61 32.77 28.48 9.49
C ASN A 61 31.59 28.15 8.56
N TRP A 62 30.68 27.27 8.97
CA TRP A 62 29.47 26.93 8.22
C TRP A 62 28.42 28.02 8.41
N GLU A 63 27.50 28.12 7.45
CA GLU A 63 26.35 29.01 7.57
C GLU A 63 25.37 28.43 8.59
N ILE A 64 24.49 29.27 9.15
CA ILE A 64 23.48 28.85 10.12
C ILE A 64 22.11 29.06 9.50
N GLY A 65 21.28 28.02 9.49
CA GLY A 65 19.93 28.06 8.93
C GLY A 65 18.99 27.11 9.66
N GLU A 66 17.69 27.35 9.52
CA GLU A 66 16.63 26.48 10.02
C GLU A 66 16.29 25.40 8.98
N PRO A 67 15.87 24.19 9.40
CA PRO A 67 15.36 23.14 8.50
C PRO A 67 14.28 23.63 7.55
N GLY A 68 14.26 23.06 6.36
CA GLY A 68 13.63 23.63 5.17
C GLY A 68 14.69 24.28 4.29
N PHE A 69 15.78 23.53 4.05
CA PHE A 69 16.89 23.97 3.20
C PHE A 69 16.57 23.59 1.76
N GLY A 70 16.35 24.59 0.89
CA GLY A 70 15.95 24.29 -0.46
C GLY A 70 15.85 25.46 -1.43
N PHE A 71 15.31 25.18 -2.61
CA PHE A 71 14.90 26.19 -3.59
C PHE A 71 13.81 25.62 -4.50
N GLY A 72 13.01 26.49 -5.14
CA GLY A 72 12.22 26.15 -6.34
C GLY A 72 10.71 26.01 -6.14
N ASP A 73 10.26 25.85 -4.90
CA ASP A 73 8.88 25.53 -4.47
C ASP A 73 8.21 26.62 -3.59
N ASP A 74 8.97 27.63 -3.14
CA ASP A 74 8.53 28.78 -2.34
C ASP A 74 8.00 28.41 -0.93
N ASP A 75 8.36 27.24 -0.39
CA ASP A 75 7.98 26.79 0.97
C ASP A 75 9.17 26.55 1.92
N ASP A 76 10.40 26.68 1.42
CA ASP A 76 11.65 26.63 2.20
C ASP A 76 11.83 27.78 3.20
N VAL A 77 12.37 27.44 4.37
CA VAL A 77 12.77 28.41 5.40
C VAL A 77 14.17 28.97 5.12
N THR A 78 15.12 28.10 4.78
CA THR A 78 16.50 28.45 4.42
C THR A 78 16.70 28.30 2.91
N ILE A 79 16.70 29.43 2.21
CA ILE A 79 16.85 29.46 0.75
C ILE A 79 18.30 29.18 0.33
N LEU A 80 18.50 28.09 -0.40
CA LEU A 80 19.76 27.70 -1.02
C LEU A 80 19.91 28.33 -2.42
N PRO A 81 21.16 28.44 -2.94
CA PRO A 81 21.38 28.83 -4.33
C PRO A 81 20.73 27.85 -5.31
N VAL A 82 20.04 28.38 -6.33
CA VAL A 82 19.43 27.57 -7.39
C VAL A 82 20.49 26.69 -8.07
N GLY A 83 20.18 25.40 -8.22
CA GLY A 83 21.08 24.40 -8.79
C GLY A 83 22.06 23.80 -7.77
N THR A 84 21.82 23.98 -6.46
CA THR A 84 22.53 23.25 -5.42
C THR A 84 22.37 21.75 -5.64
N GLN A 85 23.49 21.02 -5.60
CA GLN A 85 23.52 19.56 -5.79
C GLN A 85 23.48 18.81 -4.48
N SER A 86 23.99 19.40 -3.40
CA SER A 86 23.88 18.84 -2.07
C SER A 86 23.96 19.91 -1.00
N VAL A 87 23.42 19.59 0.19
CA VAL A 87 23.60 20.37 1.41
C VAL A 87 24.05 19.44 2.53
N TYR A 88 25.07 19.87 3.28
CA TYR A 88 25.61 19.15 4.43
C TYR A 88 25.14 19.86 5.69
N ILE A 89 24.49 19.14 6.60
CA ILE A 89 23.87 19.66 7.82
C ILE A 89 24.54 18.99 9.02
N ARG A 90 24.83 19.77 10.06
CA ARG A 90 25.41 19.26 11.31
C ARG A 90 24.65 19.78 12.52
N ILE A 91 24.18 18.85 13.36
CA ILE A 91 23.41 19.12 14.56
C ILE A 91 24.14 18.53 15.76
N ALA A 92 24.65 19.41 16.63
CA ALA A 92 25.30 19.01 17.86
C ALA A 92 24.30 18.94 19.01
N PHE A 93 24.37 17.88 19.81
CA PHE A 93 23.53 17.71 20.99
C PHE A 93 24.30 17.02 22.12
N ASP A 94 23.95 17.32 23.37
CA ASP A 94 24.58 16.75 24.55
C ASP A 94 23.74 15.60 25.13
N VAL A 95 24.39 14.50 25.49
CA VAL A 95 23.78 13.36 26.19
C VAL A 95 24.49 13.20 27.54
N GLN A 96 23.81 13.44 28.66
CA GLN A 96 24.44 13.32 29.98
C GLN A 96 24.59 11.86 30.39
N ASP A 97 23.49 11.12 30.37
CA ASP A 97 23.45 9.68 30.59
C ASP A 97 22.75 9.01 29.41
N ILE A 98 23.44 8.08 28.75
CA ILE A 98 22.87 7.36 27.60
C ILE A 98 21.67 6.53 28.03
N SER A 99 21.60 6.08 29.29
CA SER A 99 20.47 5.30 29.80
C SER A 99 19.19 6.11 29.97
N ASP A 100 19.27 7.44 29.88
CA ASP A 100 18.08 8.29 29.81
C ASP A 100 17.38 8.15 28.46
N ILE A 101 18.10 7.82 27.38
CA ILE A 101 17.54 7.67 26.03
C ILE A 101 17.21 6.20 25.78
N THR A 102 15.92 5.89 25.62
CA THR A 102 15.42 4.52 25.38
C THR A 102 15.21 4.22 23.91
N ASP A 103 14.85 5.24 23.12
CA ASP A 103 14.64 5.18 21.68
C ASP A 103 15.08 6.51 21.06
N LEU A 104 15.54 6.47 19.82
CA LEU A 104 15.98 7.64 19.06
C LEU A 104 15.38 7.56 17.66
N TYR A 105 14.66 8.60 17.22
CA TYR A 105 14.05 8.68 15.90
C TYR A 105 14.69 9.81 15.10
N PHE A 106 15.15 9.50 13.90
CA PHE A 106 15.55 10.47 12.89
C PHE A 106 14.43 10.58 11.86
N ASP A 107 13.79 11.74 11.79
CA ASP A 107 12.73 12.04 10.83
C ASP A 107 13.30 12.96 9.74
N VAL A 108 13.03 12.65 8.47
CA VAL A 108 13.58 13.40 7.33
C VAL A 108 12.57 13.50 6.18
N ASP A 109 12.49 14.70 5.59
CA ASP A 109 11.82 14.95 4.31
C ASP A 109 12.84 15.56 3.35
N TYR A 110 12.96 14.99 2.17
CA TYR A 110 14.12 15.22 1.30
C TYR A 110 13.74 15.12 -0.18
N ASP A 111 14.47 15.86 -1.02
CA ASP A 111 14.47 15.75 -2.48
C ASP A 111 15.93 15.80 -2.97
N ALA A 112 16.55 14.71 -3.44
CA ALA A 112 16.00 13.39 -3.80
C ALA A 112 16.67 12.20 -3.10
N GLY A 113 17.71 12.41 -2.29
CA GLY A 113 18.35 11.34 -1.52
C GLY A 113 19.17 11.89 -0.38
N PHE A 114 19.47 11.05 0.62
CA PHE A 114 20.27 11.48 1.77
C PHE A 114 21.09 10.34 2.38
N VAL A 115 22.10 10.73 3.16
CA VAL A 115 22.80 9.85 4.11
C VAL A 115 22.99 10.58 5.43
N ALA A 116 22.68 9.90 6.53
CA ALA A 116 22.79 10.42 7.89
C ALA A 116 23.77 9.60 8.72
N TYR A 117 24.54 10.30 9.54
CA TYR A 117 25.58 9.75 10.40
C TYR A 117 25.40 10.30 11.81
N ILE A 118 25.59 9.46 12.83
CA ILE A 118 25.79 9.91 14.20
C ILE A 118 27.24 9.59 14.57
N ASN A 119 27.99 10.60 14.98
CA ASN A 119 29.39 10.44 15.41
C ASN A 119 30.25 9.64 14.39
N GLY A 120 30.13 9.95 13.10
CA GLY A 120 30.84 9.27 12.01
C GLY A 120 30.31 7.88 11.63
N THR A 121 29.32 7.34 12.34
CA THR A 121 28.68 6.05 12.00
C THR A 121 27.43 6.30 11.19
N GLU A 122 27.31 5.69 10.01
CA GLU A 122 26.09 5.75 9.19
C GLU A 122 24.91 5.11 9.93
N VAL A 123 23.79 5.83 10.01
CA VAL A 123 22.58 5.40 10.73
C VAL A 123 21.33 5.34 9.85
N ALA A 124 21.30 6.09 8.73
CA ALA A 124 20.20 6.07 7.77
C ALA A 124 20.70 6.51 6.39
N ARG A 125 20.08 5.97 5.34
CA ARG A 125 20.41 6.26 3.93
C ARG A 125 19.19 6.00 3.07
N GLU A 126 18.93 6.87 2.10
CA GLU A 126 17.99 6.59 1.02
C GLU A 126 18.46 7.19 -0.30
N ASN A 127 18.26 6.44 -1.39
CA ASN A 127 18.57 6.84 -2.77
C ASN A 127 20.02 7.31 -3.07
N VAL A 128 20.98 7.11 -2.17
CA VAL A 128 22.41 7.47 -2.34
C VAL A 128 23.30 6.22 -2.44
N GLN A 129 24.25 6.22 -3.38
CA GLN A 129 25.12 5.07 -3.68
C GLN A 129 26.58 5.31 -3.35
N ASP A 130 27.28 4.23 -2.99
CA ASP A 130 28.72 4.26 -2.80
C ASP A 130 29.47 4.10 -4.15
N PRO A 131 30.62 4.80 -4.34
CA PRO A 131 31.18 5.80 -3.44
C PRO A 131 30.40 7.13 -3.50
N ILE A 132 30.16 7.74 -2.34
CA ILE A 132 29.46 9.02 -2.24
C ILE A 132 30.39 10.15 -2.69
N SER A 133 29.86 11.06 -3.50
CA SER A 133 30.51 12.31 -3.86
C SER A 133 29.54 13.46 -3.68
N TRP A 134 30.04 14.62 -3.25
CA TRP A 134 29.24 15.83 -2.99
C TRP A 134 28.38 16.30 -4.19
N ASN A 135 28.71 15.91 -5.42
CA ASN A 135 28.01 16.28 -6.64
C ASN A 135 27.49 15.07 -7.42
N MET A 136 27.16 13.98 -6.73
CA MET A 136 26.65 12.79 -7.41
C MET A 136 25.28 13.03 -8.03
N GLU A 137 24.99 12.27 -9.09
CA GLU A 137 23.64 12.15 -9.63
C GLU A 137 23.01 10.89 -9.06
N LEU A 138 21.73 10.96 -8.71
CA LEU A 138 20.98 9.84 -8.15
C LEU A 138 20.31 9.05 -9.27
N ASN A 139 20.19 7.73 -9.07
CA ASN A 139 19.57 6.86 -10.06
C ASN A 139 18.05 6.98 -10.09
N ASP A 140 17.46 7.41 -8.98
CA ASP A 140 16.02 7.57 -8.84
C ASP A 140 15.69 9.00 -8.41
N TYR A 141 14.44 9.40 -8.65
CA TYR A 141 13.90 10.68 -8.23
C TYR A 141 12.95 10.46 -7.05
N TYR A 142 13.05 11.33 -6.05
CA TYR A 142 12.19 11.33 -4.89
C TYR A 142 11.84 12.77 -4.53
N GLU A 143 10.56 13.04 -4.27
CA GLU A 143 10.04 14.38 -4.00
C GLU A 143 9.70 14.51 -2.51
N ALA A 144 10.06 15.64 -1.90
CA ALA A 144 9.67 15.97 -0.53
C ALA A 144 8.13 16.05 -0.41
N ILE A 145 7.55 15.59 0.69
CA ILE A 145 6.08 15.44 0.81
C ILE A 145 5.45 16.16 2.00
N MET A 146 6.22 16.73 2.91
CA MET A 146 5.64 17.38 4.10
C MET A 146 4.70 18.54 3.77
N TYR A 147 4.94 19.26 2.68
CA TYR A 147 4.07 20.34 2.21
C TYR A 147 2.64 19.88 1.86
N THR A 148 2.46 18.57 1.60
CA THR A 148 1.15 17.96 1.33
C THR A 148 0.39 17.58 2.60
N GLY A 149 0.99 17.79 3.78
CA GLY A 149 0.43 17.40 5.08
C GLY A 149 0.67 15.93 5.42
N VAL A 150 1.69 15.29 4.83
CA VAL A 150 2.13 13.94 5.16
C VAL A 150 3.36 14.03 6.08
N ASN A 151 3.44 13.16 7.08
CA ASN A 151 4.60 13.10 7.98
C ASN A 151 5.92 12.75 7.27
N PRO A 152 7.06 13.25 7.76
CA PRO A 152 8.39 12.87 7.26
C PRO A 152 8.68 11.37 7.42
N TYR A 153 9.67 10.87 6.68
CA TYR A 153 10.12 9.49 6.82
C TYR A 153 10.86 9.30 8.11
N ARG A 154 10.48 8.26 8.85
CA ARG A 154 11.06 7.93 10.14
C ARG A 154 12.06 6.79 10.07
N TYR A 155 13.26 7.04 10.58
CA TYR A 155 14.27 6.04 10.88
C TYR A 155 14.33 5.84 12.39
N LYS A 156 14.05 4.62 12.85
CA LYS A 156 14.21 4.24 14.26
C LYS A 156 15.65 3.80 14.48
N LEU A 157 16.37 4.52 15.32
CA LEU A 157 17.80 4.35 15.55
C LEU A 157 18.08 3.67 16.91
N LYS A 158 17.14 2.87 17.42
CA LYS A 158 17.20 2.28 18.77
C LYS A 158 18.46 1.45 18.97
N GLU A 159 18.83 0.64 17.98
CA GLU A 159 20.03 -0.18 17.97
C GLU A 159 21.31 0.65 18.06
N PHE A 160 21.29 1.88 17.55
CA PHE A 160 22.44 2.79 17.57
C PHE A 160 22.60 3.55 18.88
N VAL A 161 21.54 3.66 19.70
CA VAL A 161 21.57 4.41 20.98
C VAL A 161 22.73 3.94 21.86
N SER A 162 22.87 2.64 22.07
CA SER A 162 23.91 2.09 22.94
C SER A 162 25.28 1.90 22.27
N SER A 163 25.33 1.87 20.94
CA SER A 163 26.56 1.57 20.19
C SER A 163 27.25 2.80 19.61
N VAL A 164 26.52 3.90 19.39
CA VAL A 164 27.01 5.10 18.69
C VAL A 164 27.02 6.34 19.58
N LEU A 165 26.03 6.51 20.48
CA LEU A 165 26.02 7.67 21.37
C LEU A 165 27.11 7.58 22.44
N VAL A 166 27.64 8.73 22.82
CA VAL A 166 28.64 8.88 23.89
C VAL A 166 28.19 9.89 24.93
N PRO A 167 28.61 9.78 26.21
CA PRO A 167 28.34 10.83 27.18
C PRO A 167 29.03 12.14 26.77
N GLY A 168 28.31 13.26 26.86
CA GLY A 168 28.72 14.58 26.40
C GLY A 168 28.24 14.88 24.97
N LYS A 169 29.08 15.59 24.22
CA LYS A 169 28.76 16.06 22.86
C LYS A 169 28.65 14.89 21.88
N ASN A 170 27.52 14.84 21.18
CA ASN A 170 27.25 14.01 20.01
C ASN A 170 26.95 14.91 18.81
N VAL A 171 27.06 14.36 17.60
CA VAL A 171 26.74 15.06 16.36
C VAL A 171 25.94 14.15 15.44
N LEU A 172 24.79 14.64 14.99
CA LEU A 172 24.10 14.16 13.80
C LEU A 172 24.64 14.96 12.60
N ALA A 173 25.11 14.26 11.58
CA ALA A 173 25.59 14.82 10.33
C ALA A 173 24.77 14.24 9.18
N VAL A 174 24.24 15.07 8.29
CA VAL A 174 23.37 14.64 7.18
C VAL A 174 23.85 15.29 5.89
N GLU A 175 24.00 14.51 4.82
CA GLU A 175 24.13 15.04 3.47
C GLU A 175 22.87 14.71 2.67
N VAL A 176 22.24 15.73 2.10
CA VAL A 176 21.08 15.59 1.21
C VAL A 176 21.52 15.97 -0.20
N HIS A 177 21.11 15.21 -1.20
CA HIS A 177 21.53 15.32 -2.60
C HIS A 177 20.34 15.51 -3.52
N SER A 178 20.46 16.41 -4.49
CA SER A 178 19.47 16.59 -5.54
C SER A 178 19.51 15.40 -6.49
N TRP A 179 18.43 15.18 -7.25
CA TRP A 179 18.41 14.08 -8.23
C TRP A 179 19.54 14.20 -9.26
N ARG A 180 19.85 15.42 -9.71
CA ARG A 180 20.89 15.69 -10.71
C ARG A 180 21.36 17.15 -10.72
N ALA A 181 22.48 17.38 -11.40
CA ALA A 181 22.93 18.72 -11.73
C ALA A 181 21.84 19.49 -12.52
N GLY A 182 21.46 20.67 -12.03
CA GLY A 182 20.42 21.51 -12.65
C GLY A 182 18.99 21.01 -12.40
N ALA A 183 18.74 20.30 -11.30
CA ALA A 183 17.39 20.14 -10.75
C ALA A 183 16.72 21.51 -10.57
N ASN A 184 15.39 21.54 -10.69
CA ASN A 184 14.62 22.77 -10.62
C ASN A 184 14.21 23.12 -9.18
N ASP A 185 14.27 22.12 -8.31
CA ASP A 185 13.90 22.09 -6.92
C ASP A 185 14.94 21.33 -6.08
N PHE A 186 14.87 21.55 -4.77
CA PHE A 186 15.59 20.83 -3.73
C PHE A 186 14.90 21.10 -2.40
N SER A 187 14.75 20.08 -1.56
CA SER A 187 14.16 20.22 -0.23
C SER A 187 14.90 19.35 0.78
N ALA A 188 15.17 19.89 1.98
CA ALA A 188 15.78 19.15 3.08
C ALA A 188 15.27 19.63 4.46
N ASN A 189 14.46 18.80 5.09
CA ASN A 189 13.98 18.94 6.46
C ASN A 189 14.49 17.75 7.28
N VAL A 190 15.16 18.02 8.41
CA VAL A 190 15.73 16.99 9.29
C VAL A 190 15.32 17.25 10.73
N PHE A 191 14.94 16.18 11.43
CA PHE A 191 14.51 16.22 12.82
C PHE A 191 15.10 15.04 13.59
N LEU A 192 15.38 15.24 14.88
CA LEU A 192 15.89 14.20 15.76
C LEU A 192 15.11 14.22 17.07
N HIS A 193 14.55 13.09 17.45
CA HIS A 193 13.72 12.94 18.64
C HIS A 193 14.23 11.79 19.51
N ALA A 194 14.17 11.95 20.84
CA ALA A 194 14.56 10.94 21.80
C ALA A 194 13.40 10.61 22.74
N LYS A 195 13.26 9.32 23.07
CA LYS A 195 12.35 8.85 24.12
C LYS A 195 13.11 8.81 25.44
N ILE A 196 12.74 9.69 26.37
CA ILE A 196 13.39 9.86 27.66
C ILE A 196 12.75 8.91 28.68
N SER A 197 13.57 8.20 29.45
CA SER A 197 13.15 7.15 30.38
C SER A 197 12.65 7.67 31.74
N GLY A 198 13.04 8.90 32.09
CA GLY A 198 12.66 9.59 33.33
C GLY A 198 11.70 10.77 33.09
N SER A 199 11.26 11.40 34.17
CA SER A 199 10.36 12.57 34.13
C SER A 199 11.07 13.90 33.82
N ASP A 200 12.40 13.88 33.75
CA ASP A 200 13.17 15.10 33.51
C ASP A 200 13.03 15.50 32.05
N SER A 201 12.84 16.81 31.82
CA SER A 201 12.84 17.34 30.47
C SER A 201 14.25 17.79 30.09
N ILE A 202 14.83 17.14 29.08
CA ILE A 202 16.22 17.29 28.65
C ILE A 202 16.29 18.15 27.38
N TYR A 203 15.37 17.96 26.45
CA TYR A 203 15.28 18.62 25.15
C TYR A 203 13.93 19.33 24.93
N GLY A 204 13.67 19.78 23.70
CA GLY A 204 12.45 20.51 23.34
C GLY A 204 11.21 19.62 23.22
N PRO A 205 10.00 20.21 23.14
CA PRO A 205 8.80 19.44 22.82
C PRO A 205 8.88 18.86 21.40
N VAL A 206 8.27 17.70 21.18
CA VAL A 206 8.10 17.16 19.83
C VAL A 206 7.11 18.00 19.00
N PRO A 207 7.28 18.08 17.67
CA PRO A 207 6.33 18.76 16.77
C PRO A 207 4.90 18.20 16.88
N GLU A 208 3.89 18.99 16.51
CA GLU A 208 2.47 18.56 16.60
C GLU A 208 2.17 17.33 15.72
N TRP A 209 2.92 17.16 14.64
CA TRP A 209 2.80 16.03 13.72
C TRP A 209 3.46 14.75 14.24
N PHE A 210 4.31 14.83 15.26
CA PHE A 210 5.01 13.67 15.81
C PHE A 210 4.03 12.73 16.54
N ALA A 211 4.03 11.45 16.16
CA ALA A 211 3.30 10.39 16.86
C ALA A 211 4.20 9.19 17.16
N ASP A 212 4.19 8.65 18.39
CA ASP A 212 4.87 7.39 18.72
C ASP A 212 4.05 6.19 18.29
N THR A 213 4.31 5.69 17.09
CA THR A 213 3.64 4.49 16.56
C THR A 213 4.01 3.21 17.31
N ALA A 214 5.06 3.19 18.14
CA ALA A 214 5.43 2.03 18.95
C ALA A 214 4.62 1.89 20.25
N SER A 215 3.71 2.84 20.54
CA SER A 215 2.89 2.85 21.76
C SER A 215 1.53 2.14 21.63
N PHE A 216 1.16 1.69 20.43
CA PHE A 216 -0.09 0.95 20.23
C PHE A 216 0.00 -0.45 20.86
N THR A 217 -0.82 -0.70 21.87
CA THR A 217 -0.90 -1.99 22.58
C THR A 217 -2.25 -2.69 22.39
N GLU A 218 -3.23 -1.96 21.85
CA GLU A 218 -4.60 -2.40 21.62
C GLU A 218 -5.02 -2.04 20.19
N PHE A 219 -5.67 -2.98 19.51
CA PHE A 219 -5.97 -2.94 18.08
C PHE A 219 -7.42 -3.36 17.84
N ASN A 220 -8.15 -2.61 17.02
CA ASN A 220 -9.56 -2.91 16.71
C ASN A 220 -9.70 -3.85 15.50
N LEU A 221 -8.65 -3.98 14.71
CA LEU A 221 -8.58 -4.86 13.55
C LEU A 221 -7.83 -6.15 13.92
N PRO A 222 -8.00 -7.23 13.14
CA PRO A 222 -7.05 -8.35 13.21
C PRO A 222 -5.61 -7.83 13.15
N LEU A 223 -4.69 -8.53 13.82
CA LEU A 223 -3.30 -8.14 13.91
C LEU A 223 -2.43 -9.22 13.24
N MET A 224 -1.59 -8.81 12.30
CA MET A 224 -0.65 -9.67 11.58
C MET A 224 0.78 -9.31 11.98
N HIS A 225 1.44 -10.25 12.65
CA HIS A 225 2.87 -10.18 12.94
C HIS A 225 3.64 -10.90 11.84
N ILE A 226 4.62 -10.25 11.23
CA ILE A 226 5.54 -10.84 10.27
C ILE A 226 6.97 -10.64 10.80
N ASN A 227 7.76 -11.71 10.84
CA ASN A 227 9.17 -11.64 11.19
C ASN A 227 10.02 -12.25 10.07
N THR A 228 10.82 -11.41 9.40
CA THR A 228 11.70 -11.79 8.30
C THR A 228 13.10 -12.21 8.77
N HIS A 229 13.35 -12.21 10.08
CA HIS A 229 14.64 -12.52 10.69
C HIS A 229 15.78 -11.63 10.17
N GLY A 230 15.47 -10.35 9.95
CA GLY A 230 16.42 -9.36 9.42
C GLY A 230 16.63 -9.41 7.91
N GLN A 231 15.89 -10.25 7.17
CA GLN A 231 15.95 -10.27 5.71
C GLN A 231 15.11 -9.14 5.11
N LYS A 232 15.65 -8.45 4.09
CA LYS A 232 14.90 -7.51 3.28
C LYS A 232 13.93 -8.27 2.39
N ILE A 233 12.66 -7.85 2.34
CA ILE A 233 11.66 -8.44 1.45
C ILE A 233 11.93 -7.95 0.01
N PRO A 234 12.35 -8.83 -0.92
CA PRO A 234 12.68 -8.45 -2.29
C PRO A 234 11.41 -8.32 -3.15
N ASP A 235 11.58 -8.01 -4.43
CA ASP A 235 10.50 -8.14 -5.43
C ASP A 235 10.33 -9.60 -5.85
N GLU A 236 11.42 -10.20 -6.31
CA GLU A 236 11.59 -11.63 -6.50
C GLU A 236 13.07 -11.96 -6.22
N PRO A 237 13.41 -13.19 -5.81
CA PRO A 237 12.50 -14.27 -5.43
C PRO A 237 11.97 -14.11 -4.00
N ARG A 238 10.84 -14.76 -3.67
CA ARG A 238 10.29 -14.79 -2.30
C ARG A 238 11.31 -15.22 -1.25
N ILE A 239 11.15 -14.67 -0.04
CA ILE A 239 11.85 -15.13 1.17
C ILE A 239 10.88 -15.86 2.10
N VAL A 240 11.41 -16.70 3.00
CA VAL A 240 10.62 -17.34 4.06
C VAL A 240 10.62 -16.44 5.30
N ALA A 241 9.45 -16.27 5.93
CA ALA A 241 9.25 -15.50 7.16
C ALA A 241 8.29 -16.24 8.10
N ASP A 242 8.30 -15.89 9.39
CA ASP A 242 7.26 -16.31 10.33
C ASP A 242 6.08 -15.34 10.26
N MET A 243 4.86 -15.87 10.35
CA MET A 243 3.64 -15.08 10.47
C MET A 243 2.78 -15.56 11.63
N GLY A 244 2.35 -14.62 12.46
CA GLY A 244 1.33 -14.79 13.48
C GLY A 244 0.09 -13.96 13.17
N LEU A 245 -1.10 -14.55 13.25
CA LEU A 245 -2.37 -13.83 13.12
C LEU A 245 -3.19 -13.92 14.41
N ILE A 246 -3.67 -12.76 14.85
CA ILE A 246 -4.50 -12.58 16.03
C ILE A 246 -5.84 -11.96 15.62
N TYR A 247 -6.93 -12.62 16.02
CA TYR A 247 -8.27 -12.06 15.96
C TYR A 247 -9.17 -12.61 17.08
N ASN A 248 -9.57 -11.77 18.01
CA ASN A 248 -10.44 -12.15 19.13
C ASN A 248 -11.94 -12.11 18.79
N GLY A 249 -12.28 -11.80 17.53
CA GLY A 249 -13.65 -11.69 17.05
C GLY A 249 -14.13 -10.24 16.87
N GLU A 250 -15.29 -10.10 16.23
CA GLU A 250 -15.87 -8.80 15.89
C GLU A 250 -16.14 -7.96 17.15
N GLY A 251 -15.59 -6.74 17.19
CA GLY A 251 -15.73 -5.80 18.31
C GLY A 251 -14.88 -6.12 19.55
N ALA A 252 -14.08 -7.19 19.51
CA ALA A 252 -13.09 -7.48 20.55
C ALA A 252 -11.76 -6.79 20.24
N ILE A 253 -11.09 -6.29 21.29
CA ILE A 253 -9.75 -5.72 21.19
C ILE A 253 -8.73 -6.84 20.99
N ASN A 254 -7.79 -6.64 20.07
CA ASN A 254 -6.60 -7.44 19.85
C ASN A 254 -5.40 -6.75 20.49
N SER A 255 -4.39 -7.51 20.90
CA SER A 255 -3.17 -6.99 21.51
C SER A 255 -1.98 -7.87 21.14
N MET A 256 -0.78 -7.30 21.13
CA MET A 256 0.47 -8.03 20.87
C MET A 256 0.73 -9.16 21.89
N ASP A 257 0.16 -9.08 23.08
CA ASP A 257 0.28 -10.11 24.12
C ASP A 257 -0.70 -11.28 23.94
N ASN A 258 -1.63 -11.18 22.98
CA ASN A 258 -2.58 -12.26 22.71
C ASN A 258 -1.91 -13.43 21.98
N PRO A 259 -2.33 -14.68 22.27
CA PRO A 259 -1.84 -15.81 21.50
C PRO A 259 -2.28 -15.71 20.05
N TRP A 260 -1.40 -16.12 19.14
CA TRP A 260 -1.73 -16.26 17.73
C TRP A 260 -2.77 -17.37 17.57
N ASN A 261 -3.99 -16.99 17.20
CA ASN A 261 -5.17 -17.85 17.25
C ASN A 261 -5.81 -18.10 15.88
N GLU A 262 -5.42 -17.33 14.86
CA GLU A 262 -5.88 -17.48 13.47
C GLU A 262 -4.83 -18.16 12.59
N TYR A 263 -3.54 -17.85 12.84
CA TYR A 263 -2.42 -18.50 12.16
C TYR A 263 -1.15 -18.39 13.00
N ASP A 264 -0.36 -19.45 13.01
CA ASP A 264 0.98 -19.50 13.60
C ASP A 264 1.81 -20.44 12.72
N GLY A 265 2.62 -19.88 11.84
CA GLY A 265 3.39 -20.68 10.91
C GLY A 265 4.25 -19.89 9.94
N LEU A 266 4.88 -20.65 9.02
CA LEU A 266 5.74 -20.09 7.99
C LEU A 266 4.92 -19.48 6.85
N ILE A 267 5.48 -18.45 6.24
CA ILE A 267 5.01 -17.90 4.96
C ILE A 267 6.19 -17.75 4.01
N SER A 268 5.91 -17.76 2.71
CA SER A 268 6.77 -17.09 1.74
C SER A 268 6.21 -15.72 1.41
N ILE A 269 7.08 -14.70 1.32
CA ILE A 269 6.70 -13.30 1.14
C ILE A 269 7.61 -12.59 0.15
N GLU A 270 7.00 -11.74 -0.67
CA GLU A 270 7.67 -10.81 -1.58
C GLU A 270 6.89 -9.51 -1.74
N ARG A 271 7.56 -8.45 -2.20
CA ARG A 271 6.89 -7.21 -2.62
C ARG A 271 6.09 -7.48 -3.88
N ARG A 272 4.94 -6.82 -4.02
CA ARG A 272 4.12 -6.88 -5.24
C ARG A 272 3.82 -5.50 -5.79
N GLY A 273 3.38 -5.49 -7.04
CA GLY A 273 2.95 -4.29 -7.75
C GLY A 273 3.77 -4.06 -9.00
N GLU A 274 3.57 -2.90 -9.62
CA GLU A 274 4.40 -2.46 -10.72
C GLU A 274 4.93 -1.06 -10.44
N SER A 275 4.10 -0.02 -10.63
CA SER A 275 4.43 1.34 -10.21
C SER A 275 4.31 1.52 -8.70
N SER A 276 3.38 0.81 -8.05
CA SER A 276 3.16 0.88 -6.60
C SER A 276 4.32 0.31 -5.77
N LYS A 277 5.31 -0.33 -6.40
CA LYS A 277 6.53 -0.79 -5.72
C LYS A 277 7.35 0.36 -5.17
N GLU A 278 7.24 1.54 -5.78
CA GLU A 278 7.96 2.74 -5.36
C GLU A 278 7.26 3.48 -4.23
N PHE A 279 5.99 3.19 -3.94
CA PHE A 279 5.26 3.82 -2.83
C PHE A 279 5.92 3.53 -1.48
N ALA A 280 5.93 4.51 -0.58
CA ALA A 280 6.50 4.37 0.77
C ALA A 280 5.98 3.12 1.47
N LYS A 281 4.66 2.96 1.47
CA LYS A 281 3.98 1.79 2.01
C LYS A 281 3.91 0.68 0.97
N LYS A 282 4.75 -0.34 1.15
CA LYS A 282 4.85 -1.48 0.23
C LYS A 282 3.62 -2.38 0.33
N SER A 283 3.30 -3.08 -0.75
CA SER A 283 2.33 -4.18 -0.76
C SER A 283 3.07 -5.50 -0.90
N PHE A 284 2.50 -6.57 -0.34
CA PHE A 284 3.13 -7.90 -0.34
C PHE A 284 2.23 -8.97 -0.94
N SER A 285 2.85 -9.95 -1.57
CA SER A 285 2.25 -11.26 -1.85
C SER A 285 2.72 -12.23 -0.78
N ILE A 286 1.78 -12.97 -0.19
CA ILE A 286 2.01 -13.89 0.91
C ILE A 286 1.47 -15.26 0.53
N GLU A 287 2.27 -16.29 0.77
CA GLU A 287 1.86 -17.68 0.64
C GLU A 287 2.08 -18.44 1.96
N LEU A 288 1.03 -19.07 2.47
CA LEU A 288 1.08 -19.88 3.69
C LEU A 288 1.82 -21.20 3.43
N GLN A 289 2.72 -21.58 4.34
CA GLN A 289 3.57 -22.76 4.18
C GLN A 289 3.53 -23.72 5.36
N ASN A 290 3.66 -25.02 5.05
CA ASN A 290 3.96 -26.06 6.02
C ASN A 290 5.44 -25.96 6.42
N ALA A 291 5.81 -26.69 7.48
CA ALA A 291 7.20 -26.73 7.96
C ALA A 291 8.22 -27.24 6.92
N ASP A 292 7.77 -27.94 5.87
CA ASP A 292 8.60 -28.42 4.77
C ASP A 292 8.64 -27.47 3.56
N GLY A 293 7.99 -26.31 3.64
CA GLY A 293 7.91 -25.31 2.58
C GLY A 293 6.82 -25.57 1.53
N SER A 294 6.04 -26.66 1.66
CA SER A 294 4.88 -26.90 0.80
C SER A 294 3.70 -25.99 1.15
N ASN A 295 2.81 -25.75 0.19
CA ASN A 295 1.61 -24.93 0.38
C ASN A 295 0.75 -25.42 1.55
N ASN A 296 0.37 -24.50 2.43
CA ASN A 296 -0.54 -24.76 3.54
C ASN A 296 -1.91 -24.12 3.28
N ASN A 297 -2.81 -24.90 2.69
CA ASN A 297 -4.18 -24.46 2.41
C ASN A 297 -5.04 -24.50 3.68
N ILE A 298 -5.32 -23.33 4.24
CA ILE A 298 -6.15 -23.20 5.44
C ILE A 298 -7.02 -21.95 5.38
N SER A 299 -8.08 -21.93 6.17
CA SER A 299 -8.94 -20.76 6.34
C SER A 299 -8.32 -19.83 7.39
N ILE A 300 -8.11 -18.56 7.03
CA ILE A 300 -7.70 -17.49 7.95
C ILE A 300 -8.74 -16.37 7.94
N LEU A 301 -9.12 -15.84 9.11
CA LEU A 301 -10.04 -14.71 9.26
C LEU A 301 -11.40 -14.91 8.55
N GLY A 302 -11.84 -16.17 8.45
CA GLY A 302 -13.07 -16.57 7.76
C GLY A 302 -13.05 -16.39 6.24
N LEU A 303 -11.87 -16.25 5.63
CA LEU A 303 -11.68 -16.45 4.18
C LEU A 303 -11.62 -17.96 3.91
N PRO A 304 -12.10 -18.48 2.76
CA PRO A 304 -11.99 -19.91 2.46
C PRO A 304 -10.56 -20.42 2.46
N GLU A 305 -10.44 -21.74 2.55
CA GLU A 305 -9.14 -22.42 2.57
C GLU A 305 -8.33 -22.08 1.33
N GLU A 306 -7.14 -21.54 1.56
CA GLU A 306 -6.18 -21.23 0.51
C GLU A 306 -4.80 -20.95 1.09
N ASN A 307 -3.77 -20.99 0.25
CA ASN A 307 -2.41 -20.60 0.62
C ASN A 307 -2.02 -19.20 0.11
N ASP A 308 -2.58 -18.71 -1.02
CA ASP A 308 -2.12 -17.47 -1.66
C ASP A 308 -2.99 -16.26 -1.33
N PHE A 309 -2.39 -15.23 -0.74
CA PHE A 309 -3.04 -13.97 -0.40
C PHE A 309 -2.22 -12.76 -0.84
N VAL A 310 -2.88 -11.61 -0.88
CA VAL A 310 -2.27 -10.30 -1.11
C VAL A 310 -2.48 -9.45 0.13
N LEU A 311 -1.40 -8.88 0.65
CA LEU A 311 -1.42 -7.86 1.68
C LEU A 311 -1.22 -6.50 1.01
N ASN A 312 -2.33 -5.85 0.64
CA ASN A 312 -2.29 -4.57 -0.05
C ASN A 312 -2.09 -3.43 0.95
N GLY A 313 -1.03 -2.65 0.75
CA GLY A 313 -0.84 -1.34 1.38
C GLY A 313 -1.50 -0.28 0.50
N PRO A 314 -2.71 0.24 0.86
CA PRO A 314 -3.48 1.13 0.00
C PRO A 314 -2.94 2.58 0.00
N PHE A 315 -1.64 2.75 -0.26
CA PHE A 315 -0.93 4.03 -0.13
C PHE A 315 -1.56 5.16 -0.95
N SER A 316 -1.86 4.91 -2.22
CA SER A 316 -2.47 5.90 -3.12
C SER A 316 -3.96 6.10 -2.84
N ASP A 317 -4.58 5.28 -1.98
CA ASP A 317 -6.00 5.36 -1.65
C ASP A 317 -6.17 5.87 -0.21
N GLN A 318 -6.28 7.19 -0.06
CA GLN A 318 -6.46 7.85 1.24
C GLN A 318 -7.71 7.39 2.01
N THR A 319 -8.69 6.75 1.36
CA THR A 319 -9.87 6.21 2.05
C THR A 319 -9.69 4.75 2.48
N LEU A 320 -8.66 4.06 1.97
CA LEU A 320 -8.37 2.63 2.13
C LEU A 320 -9.44 1.67 1.56
N VAL A 321 -10.58 2.17 1.09
CA VAL A 321 -11.77 1.35 0.82
C VAL A 321 -12.07 1.11 -0.65
N LYS A 322 -11.38 1.74 -1.61
CA LYS A 322 -11.85 1.71 -3.02
C LYS A 322 -11.86 0.31 -3.61
N ASN A 323 -10.79 -0.46 -3.42
CA ASN A 323 -10.73 -1.88 -3.78
C ASN A 323 -11.80 -2.69 -3.04
N VAL A 324 -11.91 -2.49 -1.71
CA VAL A 324 -12.87 -3.20 -0.84
C VAL A 324 -14.31 -2.98 -1.30
N LEU A 325 -14.67 -1.72 -1.57
CA LEU A 325 -15.98 -1.30 -2.05
C LEU A 325 -16.28 -1.91 -3.42
N SER A 326 -15.33 -1.82 -4.35
CA SER A 326 -15.51 -2.34 -5.70
C SER A 326 -15.73 -3.86 -5.71
N TYR A 327 -14.92 -4.60 -4.96
CA TYR A 327 -15.07 -6.05 -4.87
C TYR A 327 -16.35 -6.46 -4.15
N GLU A 328 -16.76 -5.74 -3.11
CA GLU A 328 -18.04 -5.98 -2.42
C GLU A 328 -19.25 -5.73 -3.32
N LEU A 329 -19.26 -4.60 -4.05
CA LEU A 329 -20.32 -4.30 -5.01
C LEU A 329 -20.43 -5.38 -6.09
N PHE A 330 -19.30 -5.86 -6.60
CA PHE A 330 -19.30 -6.94 -7.59
C PHE A 330 -19.80 -8.26 -7.01
N ARG A 331 -19.36 -8.65 -5.80
CA ARG A 331 -19.85 -9.86 -5.13
C ARG A 331 -21.36 -9.89 -4.95
N ARG A 332 -21.95 -8.74 -4.65
CA ARG A 332 -23.42 -8.60 -4.52
C ARG A 332 -24.17 -8.90 -5.81
N THR A 333 -23.52 -8.85 -6.98
CA THR A 333 -24.12 -9.28 -8.25
C THR A 333 -24.24 -10.81 -8.38
N GLY A 334 -23.72 -11.55 -7.40
CA GLY A 334 -23.65 -13.02 -7.39
C GLY A 334 -22.42 -13.57 -8.10
N ARG A 335 -21.40 -12.74 -8.33
CA ARG A 335 -20.15 -13.10 -9.02
C ARG A 335 -18.98 -13.11 -8.07
N TRP A 336 -17.95 -13.87 -8.38
CA TRP A 336 -16.74 -13.82 -7.55
C TRP A 336 -15.97 -12.51 -7.78
N ALA A 337 -15.48 -11.94 -6.68
CA ALA A 337 -14.43 -10.93 -6.62
C ALA A 337 -13.71 -11.07 -5.26
N PRO A 338 -12.44 -10.66 -5.16
CA PRO A 338 -11.63 -10.92 -3.97
C PRO A 338 -12.30 -10.47 -2.67
N ARG A 339 -12.52 -11.40 -1.73
CA ARG A 339 -12.90 -11.06 -0.36
C ARG A 339 -11.73 -10.39 0.34
N THR A 340 -12.06 -9.48 1.26
CA THR A 340 -11.07 -8.62 1.91
C THR A 340 -11.26 -8.59 3.42
N ARG A 341 -10.17 -8.33 4.14
CA ARG A 341 -10.15 -7.98 5.57
C ARG A 341 -9.23 -6.78 5.75
N PHE A 342 -9.71 -5.76 6.47
CA PHE A 342 -8.79 -4.76 7.03
C PHE A 342 -7.99 -5.42 8.14
N ILE A 343 -6.70 -5.13 8.19
CA ILE A 343 -5.76 -5.75 9.12
C ILE A 343 -4.69 -4.75 9.51
N GLU A 344 -4.20 -4.83 10.74
CA GLU A 344 -3.04 -4.07 11.21
C GLU A 344 -1.80 -4.95 11.15
N VAL A 345 -0.67 -4.39 10.72
CA VAL A 345 0.54 -5.15 10.43
C VAL A 345 1.67 -4.70 11.35
N ILE A 346 2.32 -5.68 11.97
CA ILE A 346 3.59 -5.54 12.69
C ILE A 346 4.65 -6.29 11.87
N LEU A 347 5.59 -5.59 11.25
CA LEU A 347 6.69 -6.17 10.48
C LEU A 347 7.99 -6.01 11.26
N ASN A 348 8.65 -7.12 11.61
CA ASN A 348 9.91 -7.13 12.38
C ASN A 348 9.83 -6.36 13.71
N GLY A 349 8.66 -6.39 14.36
CA GLY A 349 8.40 -5.65 15.60
C GLY A 349 7.89 -4.21 15.38
N GLU A 350 7.82 -3.75 14.14
CA GLU A 350 7.44 -2.38 13.79
C GLU A 350 6.01 -2.30 13.26
N TYR A 351 5.24 -1.32 13.75
CA TYR A 351 3.88 -1.09 13.27
C TYR A 351 3.88 -0.41 11.90
N GLU A 352 3.32 -1.11 10.92
CA GLU A 352 3.24 -0.70 9.51
C GLU A 352 1.87 -0.08 9.13
N GLY A 353 0.97 0.08 10.09
CA GLY A 353 -0.36 0.63 9.87
C GLY A 353 -1.37 -0.36 9.31
N VAL A 354 -2.47 0.18 8.79
CA VAL A 354 -3.59 -0.60 8.23
C VAL A 354 -3.30 -1.05 6.80
N TYR A 355 -3.57 -2.32 6.54
CA TYR A 355 -3.52 -3.00 5.24
C TYR A 355 -4.87 -3.61 4.91
N VAL A 356 -5.01 -4.04 3.66
CA VAL A 356 -6.12 -4.88 3.20
C VAL A 356 -5.57 -6.25 2.83
N LEU A 357 -5.83 -7.26 3.67
CA LEU A 357 -5.64 -8.65 3.29
C LEU A 357 -6.74 -9.03 2.29
N MET A 358 -6.35 -9.53 1.12
CA MET A 358 -7.28 -9.90 0.06
C MET A 358 -6.90 -11.22 -0.58
N GLU A 359 -7.89 -11.92 -1.10
CA GLU A 359 -7.69 -13.12 -1.90
C GLU A 359 -6.93 -12.80 -3.19
N LYS A 360 -6.01 -13.68 -3.59
CA LYS A 360 -5.36 -13.58 -4.90
C LYS A 360 -6.31 -14.10 -5.99
N LEU A 361 -6.39 -13.40 -7.12
CA LEU A 361 -7.11 -13.92 -8.30
C LEU A 361 -6.39 -15.18 -8.80
N LYS A 362 -7.10 -16.31 -8.79
CA LYS A 362 -6.67 -17.57 -9.40
C LYS A 362 -7.88 -18.48 -9.62
N ARG A 363 -7.68 -19.54 -10.41
CA ARG A 363 -8.64 -20.62 -10.57
C ARG A 363 -8.69 -21.47 -9.30
N ASP A 364 -9.87 -21.56 -8.69
CA ASP A 364 -10.18 -22.34 -7.49
C ASP A 364 -11.70 -22.41 -7.29
N GLU A 365 -12.21 -23.48 -6.67
CA GLU A 365 -13.66 -23.69 -6.44
C GLU A 365 -14.29 -22.58 -5.58
N ASN A 366 -13.51 -21.93 -4.72
CA ASN A 366 -13.95 -20.81 -3.89
C ASN A 366 -13.58 -19.44 -4.49
N ARG A 367 -12.95 -19.41 -5.67
CA ARG A 367 -12.53 -18.20 -6.40
C ARG A 367 -13.13 -18.13 -7.79
N VAL A 368 -12.30 -18.13 -8.84
CA VAL A 368 -12.78 -18.29 -10.22
C VAL A 368 -12.99 -19.79 -10.45
N ASP A 369 -14.24 -20.21 -10.24
CA ASP A 369 -14.66 -21.62 -10.34
C ASP A 369 -14.85 -22.00 -11.82
N ILE A 370 -13.76 -22.46 -12.42
CA ILE A 370 -13.70 -23.01 -13.79
C ILE A 370 -12.87 -24.28 -13.78
N ASP A 371 -13.08 -25.14 -14.77
CA ASP A 371 -12.31 -26.37 -14.95
C ASP A 371 -10.80 -26.12 -14.98
N LYS A 372 -10.03 -27.09 -14.47
CA LYS A 372 -8.58 -27.09 -14.61
C LYS A 372 -8.18 -27.56 -16.00
N LEU A 373 -7.44 -26.73 -16.74
CA LEU A 373 -6.72 -27.16 -17.92
C LEU A 373 -5.34 -27.71 -17.52
N THR A 374 -5.01 -28.92 -17.96
CA THR A 374 -3.75 -29.62 -17.71
C THR A 374 -3.04 -29.96 -19.01
N PRO A 375 -1.71 -30.17 -19.03
CA PRO A 375 -1.00 -30.58 -20.25
C PRO A 375 -1.49 -31.90 -20.85
N GLU A 376 -2.19 -32.74 -20.07
CA GLU A 376 -2.78 -34.00 -20.52
C GLU A 376 -4.08 -33.84 -21.31
N ASP A 377 -4.74 -32.68 -21.22
CA ASP A 377 -5.98 -32.36 -21.93
C ASP A 377 -5.67 -32.03 -23.40
N VAL A 378 -6.09 -32.89 -24.33
CA VAL A 378 -5.66 -32.82 -25.74
C VAL A 378 -6.81 -32.88 -26.75
N THR A 379 -8.02 -33.21 -26.32
CA THR A 379 -9.19 -33.22 -27.20
C THR A 379 -9.85 -31.83 -27.28
N PRO A 380 -10.51 -31.48 -28.40
CA PRO A 380 -11.22 -30.20 -28.53
C PRO A 380 -12.22 -29.93 -27.41
N GLU A 381 -12.86 -30.98 -26.87
CA GLU A 381 -13.80 -30.87 -25.77
C GLU A 381 -13.10 -30.52 -24.44
N GLU A 382 -11.98 -31.19 -24.14
CA GLU A 382 -11.20 -30.96 -22.91
C GLU A 382 -10.58 -29.56 -22.90
N ILE A 383 -10.04 -29.10 -24.03
CA ILE A 383 -9.35 -27.79 -24.12
C ILE A 383 -10.28 -26.60 -24.37
N SER A 384 -11.60 -26.83 -24.41
CA SER A 384 -12.57 -25.81 -24.83
C SER A 384 -12.72 -24.63 -23.85
N GLY A 385 -12.20 -24.73 -22.63
CA GLY A 385 -12.24 -23.68 -21.60
C GLY A 385 -11.33 -24.00 -20.42
N GLY A 386 -11.61 -23.39 -19.27
CA GLY A 386 -10.82 -23.59 -18.05
C GLY A 386 -9.58 -22.69 -17.93
N TYR A 387 -9.63 -21.53 -18.59
CA TYR A 387 -8.54 -20.57 -18.58
C TYR A 387 -9.01 -19.14 -18.30
N ILE A 388 -8.17 -18.41 -17.59
CA ILE A 388 -8.26 -16.99 -17.28
C ILE A 388 -7.27 -16.26 -18.18
N LEU A 389 -7.76 -15.24 -18.86
CA LEU A 389 -6.99 -14.35 -19.71
C LEU A 389 -7.05 -12.94 -19.13
N ARG A 390 -6.05 -12.15 -19.49
CA ARG A 390 -5.93 -10.76 -19.04
C ARG A 390 -5.63 -9.84 -20.21
N ARG A 391 -6.04 -8.59 -20.08
CA ARG A 391 -5.46 -7.47 -20.83
C ARG A 391 -4.80 -6.50 -19.85
N ASP A 392 -3.48 -6.39 -19.95
CA ASP A 392 -2.66 -5.54 -19.10
C ASP A 392 -1.46 -4.97 -19.88
N LYS A 393 -0.46 -4.42 -19.18
CA LYS A 393 0.80 -4.00 -19.77
C LYS A 393 1.68 -5.22 -20.09
N THR A 394 2.21 -5.24 -21.31
CA THR A 394 3.01 -6.35 -21.83
C THR A 394 4.52 -6.16 -21.65
N GLY A 395 4.96 -5.03 -21.10
CA GLY A 395 6.39 -4.66 -21.04
C GLY A 395 7.27 -5.58 -20.19
N LYS A 396 6.68 -6.43 -19.35
CA LYS A 396 7.37 -7.43 -18.52
C LYS A 396 7.19 -8.87 -18.98
N LEU A 397 6.42 -9.09 -20.04
CA LEU A 397 6.09 -10.41 -20.55
C LEU A 397 7.06 -10.82 -21.68
N LEU A 398 7.33 -12.11 -21.76
CA LEU A 398 7.96 -12.72 -22.93
C LEU A 398 7.02 -12.64 -24.13
N GLU A 399 7.57 -12.71 -25.35
CA GLU A 399 6.82 -12.54 -26.60
C GLU A 399 5.71 -13.61 -26.76
N GLU A 400 5.92 -14.80 -26.20
CA GLU A 400 4.99 -15.93 -26.25
C GLU A 400 3.82 -15.84 -25.24
N GLU A 401 3.97 -15.05 -24.18
CA GLU A 401 3.01 -14.96 -23.06
C GLU A 401 1.79 -14.08 -23.39
N TRP A 402 1.84 -13.36 -24.52
CA TRP A 402 0.77 -12.51 -24.98
C TRP A 402 0.69 -12.49 -26.51
N TRP A 403 -0.39 -11.95 -27.06
CA TRP A 403 -0.52 -11.72 -28.49
C TRP A 403 -1.44 -10.56 -28.81
N GLU A 404 -1.17 -9.88 -29.92
CA GLU A 404 -2.14 -8.97 -30.53
C GLU A 404 -3.14 -9.77 -31.37
N SER A 405 -4.42 -9.43 -31.26
CA SER A 405 -5.45 -9.95 -32.15
C SER A 405 -5.08 -9.59 -33.60
N PRO A 406 -5.19 -10.50 -34.58
CA PRO A 406 -4.96 -10.15 -35.98
C PRO A 406 -6.18 -9.43 -36.60
N VAL A 407 -7.29 -9.34 -35.87
CA VAL A 407 -8.54 -8.75 -36.34
C VAL A 407 -8.48 -7.23 -36.18
N ARG A 408 -8.88 -6.51 -37.23
CA ARG A 408 -9.00 -5.05 -37.18
C ARG A 408 -10.29 -4.66 -36.45
N GLN A 409 -10.15 -3.94 -35.35
CA GLN A 409 -11.28 -3.51 -34.52
C GLN A 409 -11.99 -2.26 -35.08
N PRO A 410 -13.31 -2.14 -34.92
CA PRO A 410 -14.09 -1.00 -35.42
C PRO A 410 -13.82 0.30 -34.63
N TYR A 411 -13.41 0.19 -33.37
CA TYR A 411 -13.11 1.29 -32.47
C TYR A 411 -11.78 1.08 -31.77
N HIS A 412 -11.21 2.18 -31.29
CA HIS A 412 -10.00 2.20 -30.48
C HIS A 412 -8.78 1.55 -31.17
N GLY A 413 -7.76 1.21 -30.37
CA GLY A 413 -6.54 0.57 -30.84
C GLY A 413 -6.67 -0.94 -31.00
N GLN A 414 -5.55 -1.58 -31.34
CA GLN A 414 -5.45 -3.03 -31.43
C GLN A 414 -5.79 -3.68 -30.08
N MET A 415 -6.51 -4.80 -30.10
CA MET A 415 -6.71 -5.63 -28.91
C MET A 415 -5.54 -6.59 -28.74
N TRP A 416 -5.16 -6.85 -27.50
CA TRP A 416 -4.18 -7.86 -27.14
C TRP A 416 -4.64 -8.62 -25.91
N TYR A 417 -4.07 -9.81 -25.73
CA TYR A 417 -4.46 -10.77 -24.70
C TYR A 417 -3.21 -11.41 -24.11
N GLU A 418 -3.30 -11.76 -22.83
CA GLU A 418 -2.26 -12.39 -22.04
C GLU A 418 -2.81 -13.69 -21.43
N TYR A 419 -1.99 -14.73 -21.41
CA TYR A 419 -2.27 -15.93 -20.62
C TYR A 419 -2.04 -15.60 -19.14
N TYR A 420 -3.03 -15.87 -18.29
CA TYR A 420 -2.91 -15.58 -16.85
C TYR A 420 -2.95 -16.85 -16.01
N ASP A 421 -3.97 -17.68 -16.17
CA ASP A 421 -4.10 -18.97 -15.46
C ASP A 421 -4.79 -19.99 -16.38
N PRO A 422 -4.08 -21.03 -16.86
CA PRO A 422 -2.66 -21.29 -16.64
C PRO A 422 -1.76 -20.25 -17.33
N GLU A 423 -0.53 -20.12 -16.84
CA GLU A 423 0.52 -19.34 -17.51
C GLU A 423 0.96 -20.04 -18.80
N TYR A 424 1.56 -19.30 -19.75
CA TYR A 424 1.97 -19.89 -21.04
C TYR A 424 2.92 -21.09 -20.87
N ALA A 425 3.82 -21.04 -19.89
CA ALA A 425 4.78 -22.11 -19.61
C ALA A 425 4.12 -23.44 -19.19
N ASP A 426 2.88 -23.39 -18.69
CA ASP A 426 2.08 -24.55 -18.28
C ASP A 426 1.19 -25.09 -19.41
N LEU A 427 1.16 -24.43 -20.57
CA LEU A 427 0.35 -24.82 -21.72
C LEU A 427 1.16 -25.66 -22.73
N THR A 428 0.49 -26.62 -23.36
CA THR A 428 1.00 -27.21 -24.60
C THR A 428 0.80 -26.23 -25.76
N SER A 429 1.60 -26.39 -26.83
CA SER A 429 1.46 -25.55 -28.03
C SER A 429 0.07 -25.63 -28.66
N ASP A 430 -0.55 -26.81 -28.65
CA ASP A 430 -1.90 -27.02 -29.22
C ASP A 430 -2.98 -26.30 -28.39
N GLN A 431 -2.86 -26.32 -27.06
CA GLN A 431 -3.77 -25.57 -26.17
C GLN A 431 -3.60 -24.06 -26.36
N ALA A 432 -2.36 -23.56 -26.38
CA ALA A 432 -2.10 -22.14 -26.59
C ALA A 432 -2.64 -21.66 -27.94
N SER A 433 -2.48 -22.46 -29.01
CA SER A 433 -3.06 -22.19 -30.33
C SER A 433 -4.58 -22.21 -30.32
N TYR A 434 -5.20 -23.19 -29.66
CA TYR A 434 -6.66 -23.24 -29.53
C TYR A 434 -7.24 -21.98 -28.89
N ILE A 435 -6.63 -21.51 -27.79
CA ILE A 435 -7.06 -20.30 -27.09
C ILE A 435 -6.96 -19.07 -28.01
N ARG A 436 -5.84 -18.92 -28.73
CA ARG A 436 -5.63 -17.82 -29.68
C ARG A 436 -6.67 -17.84 -30.80
N ASP A 437 -6.90 -19.00 -31.39
CA ASP A 437 -7.85 -19.18 -32.49
C ASP A 437 -9.28 -18.91 -32.01
N TRP A 438 -9.65 -19.34 -30.80
CA TRP A 438 -10.96 -19.05 -30.22
C TRP A 438 -11.17 -17.54 -30.03
N MET A 439 -10.18 -16.84 -29.45
CA MET A 439 -10.24 -15.38 -29.27
C MET A 439 -10.25 -14.64 -30.60
N GLN A 440 -9.50 -15.09 -31.60
CA GLN A 440 -9.55 -14.54 -32.95
C GLN A 440 -10.96 -14.67 -33.55
N ASN A 441 -11.57 -15.86 -33.47
CA ASN A 441 -12.93 -16.08 -33.96
C ASN A 441 -13.95 -15.17 -33.25
N PHE A 442 -13.80 -14.98 -31.94
CA PHE A 442 -14.64 -14.06 -31.19
C PHE A 442 -14.48 -12.61 -31.68
N ASP A 443 -13.25 -12.15 -31.89
CA ASP A 443 -12.98 -10.81 -32.42
C ASP A 443 -13.53 -10.63 -33.84
N GLU A 444 -13.41 -11.65 -34.72
CA GLU A 444 -13.98 -11.63 -36.06
C GLU A 444 -15.50 -11.46 -36.03
N VAL A 445 -16.19 -12.14 -35.11
CA VAL A 445 -17.64 -11.99 -34.91
C VAL A 445 -17.98 -10.61 -34.37
N MET A 446 -17.28 -10.14 -33.35
CA MET A 446 -17.52 -8.84 -32.73
C MET A 446 -17.30 -7.67 -33.70
N SER A 447 -16.29 -7.77 -34.56
CA SER A 447 -15.91 -6.74 -35.52
C SER A 447 -16.66 -6.85 -36.85
N GLY A 448 -17.29 -7.99 -37.11
CA GLY A 448 -18.14 -8.23 -38.27
C GLY A 448 -19.48 -7.51 -38.21
N SER A 449 -20.13 -7.35 -39.36
CA SER A 449 -21.47 -6.74 -39.46
C SER A 449 -22.59 -7.62 -38.89
N GLY A 450 -22.34 -8.93 -38.72
CA GLY A 450 -23.29 -9.92 -38.19
C GLY A 450 -23.25 -10.07 -36.67
N PHE A 451 -22.48 -9.25 -35.94
CA PHE A 451 -22.27 -9.43 -34.50
C PHE A 451 -23.58 -9.46 -33.68
N THR A 452 -24.65 -8.81 -34.15
CA THR A 452 -25.96 -8.78 -33.49
C THR A 452 -26.87 -9.96 -33.82
N ASP A 453 -26.45 -10.89 -34.69
CA ASP A 453 -27.24 -12.07 -35.03
C ASP A 453 -27.55 -12.90 -33.76
N PRO A 454 -28.82 -13.34 -33.55
CA PRO A 454 -29.20 -14.03 -32.34
C PRO A 454 -28.53 -15.39 -32.13
N GLU A 455 -28.12 -16.08 -33.20
CA GLU A 455 -27.59 -17.44 -33.15
C GLU A 455 -26.07 -17.48 -33.35
N SER A 456 -25.56 -16.67 -34.28
CA SER A 456 -24.16 -16.66 -34.71
C SER A 456 -23.36 -15.44 -34.24
N GLY A 457 -24.04 -14.43 -33.68
CA GLY A 457 -23.42 -13.23 -33.16
C GLY A 457 -22.82 -13.38 -31.76
N TYR A 458 -22.54 -12.25 -31.11
CA TYR A 458 -21.85 -12.20 -29.82
C TYR A 458 -22.51 -13.03 -28.71
N ARG A 459 -23.84 -13.24 -28.79
CA ARG A 459 -24.62 -13.97 -27.77
C ARG A 459 -24.23 -15.43 -27.65
N LYS A 460 -23.65 -16.01 -28.69
CA LYS A 460 -23.05 -17.35 -28.64
C LYS A 460 -21.76 -17.37 -27.81
N TYR A 461 -21.00 -16.27 -27.83
CA TYR A 461 -19.64 -16.22 -27.31
C TYR A 461 -19.53 -15.68 -25.89
N ILE A 462 -20.46 -14.83 -25.43
CA ILE A 462 -20.32 -14.15 -24.14
C ILE A 462 -21.47 -14.44 -23.17
N LYS A 463 -21.12 -14.51 -21.88
CA LYS A 463 -22.07 -14.51 -20.77
C LYS A 463 -22.60 -13.09 -20.57
N THR A 464 -23.60 -12.67 -21.35
CA THR A 464 -24.07 -11.27 -21.44
C THR A 464 -24.21 -10.55 -20.10
N LYS A 465 -24.73 -11.22 -19.05
CA LYS A 465 -24.88 -10.61 -17.72
C LYS A 465 -23.55 -10.19 -17.10
N SER A 466 -22.47 -10.94 -17.29
CA SER A 466 -21.16 -10.61 -16.68
C SER A 466 -20.54 -9.37 -17.29
N PHE A 467 -20.67 -9.20 -18.60
CA PHE A 467 -20.25 -7.99 -19.30
C PHE A 467 -21.01 -6.77 -18.77
N ILE A 468 -22.33 -6.89 -18.56
CA ILE A 468 -23.13 -5.79 -18.00
C ILE A 468 -22.73 -5.51 -16.53
N ASP A 469 -22.50 -6.53 -15.70
CA ASP A 469 -22.11 -6.34 -14.30
C ASP A 469 -20.75 -5.65 -14.17
N LEU A 470 -19.74 -6.07 -14.95
CA LEU A 470 -18.42 -5.44 -14.93
C LEU A 470 -18.48 -4.02 -15.50
N MET A 471 -19.28 -3.80 -16.55
CA MET A 471 -19.54 -2.47 -17.09
C MET A 471 -20.10 -1.55 -15.99
N PHE A 472 -21.12 -1.97 -15.23
CA PHE A 472 -21.64 -1.13 -14.15
C PHE A 472 -20.62 -0.79 -13.07
N LEU A 473 -19.78 -1.76 -12.67
CA LEU A 473 -18.73 -1.48 -11.70
C LEU A 473 -17.71 -0.47 -12.25
N ASN A 474 -17.28 -0.63 -13.51
CA ASN A 474 -16.34 0.29 -14.15
C ASN A 474 -16.92 1.69 -14.31
N GLU A 475 -18.21 1.80 -14.65
CA GLU A 475 -18.88 3.09 -14.84
C GLU A 475 -19.18 3.80 -13.52
N ILE A 476 -19.52 3.07 -12.46
CA ILE A 476 -19.72 3.64 -11.12
C ILE A 476 -18.40 4.07 -10.50
N SER A 477 -17.36 3.25 -10.63
CA SER A 477 -16.03 3.59 -10.12
C SER A 477 -15.34 4.66 -10.97
N LYS A 478 -15.76 4.88 -12.22
CA LYS A 478 -15.13 5.82 -13.15
C LYS A 478 -13.62 5.57 -13.37
N GLY A 479 -13.14 4.37 -13.04
CA GLY A 479 -11.74 4.05 -13.18
C GLY A 479 -11.39 3.81 -14.65
N ILE A 480 -10.59 4.71 -15.22
CA ILE A 480 -10.19 4.65 -16.64
C ILE A 480 -9.44 3.36 -16.93
N ASP A 481 -8.54 3.01 -16.01
CA ASP A 481 -7.70 1.82 -16.16
C ASP A 481 -8.53 0.53 -16.13
N ASN A 482 -9.73 0.51 -15.55
CA ASN A 482 -10.51 -0.73 -15.43
C ASN A 482 -11.06 -1.24 -16.78
N TYR A 483 -10.98 -0.44 -17.85
CA TYR A 483 -11.21 -0.86 -19.24
C TYR A 483 -9.91 -0.95 -20.07
N LEU A 484 -8.77 -0.62 -19.48
CA LEU A 484 -7.47 -0.55 -20.16
C LEU A 484 -6.51 -1.65 -19.68
N PHE A 485 -6.32 -1.72 -18.38
CA PHE A 485 -5.38 -2.60 -17.66
C PHE A 485 -6.11 -3.36 -16.55
N SER A 486 -5.43 -4.35 -15.93
CA SER A 486 -6.02 -5.17 -14.87
C SER A 486 -7.39 -5.77 -15.24
N ASN A 487 -7.65 -6.01 -16.53
CA ASN A 487 -8.92 -6.50 -17.02
C ASN A 487 -8.85 -8.00 -17.25
N TYR A 488 -9.58 -8.76 -16.44
CA TYR A 488 -9.60 -10.21 -16.47
C TYR A 488 -10.91 -10.72 -17.07
N PHE A 489 -10.83 -11.86 -17.74
CA PHE A 489 -11.97 -12.60 -18.25
C PHE A 489 -11.59 -14.07 -18.34
N HIS A 490 -12.58 -14.96 -18.22
CA HIS A 490 -12.35 -16.39 -18.25
C HIS A 490 -13.28 -17.08 -19.23
N LYS A 491 -12.81 -18.19 -19.81
CA LYS A 491 -13.60 -19.03 -20.71
C LYS A 491 -14.11 -20.25 -19.95
N GLU A 492 -15.43 -20.37 -19.82
CA GLU A 492 -16.08 -21.59 -19.36
C GLU A 492 -15.86 -22.72 -20.39
N ASN A 493 -15.66 -23.96 -19.94
CA ASN A 493 -15.65 -25.13 -20.82
C ASN A 493 -16.99 -25.25 -21.55
N ASP A 494 -17.03 -25.86 -22.74
CA ASP A 494 -18.26 -26.01 -23.51
C ASP A 494 -19.33 -26.82 -22.75
N ALA A 495 -18.92 -27.72 -21.85
CA ALA A 495 -19.81 -28.43 -20.94
C ALA A 495 -20.52 -27.52 -19.92
N ASP A 496 -19.88 -26.41 -19.53
CA ASP A 496 -20.37 -25.45 -18.53
C ASP A 496 -20.98 -24.18 -19.13
N GLY A 497 -21.16 -24.17 -20.44
CA GLY A 497 -21.81 -23.11 -21.19
C GLY A 497 -20.97 -22.57 -22.34
N GLY A 498 -19.65 -22.75 -22.30
CA GLY A 498 -18.75 -22.42 -23.41
C GLY A 498 -18.59 -20.93 -23.68
N GLN A 499 -18.96 -20.06 -22.74
CA GLN A 499 -18.97 -18.62 -22.95
C GLN A 499 -17.80 -17.93 -22.26
N LEU A 500 -17.36 -16.81 -22.85
CA LEU A 500 -16.48 -15.85 -22.20
C LEU A 500 -17.24 -15.10 -21.11
N VAL A 501 -16.64 -14.99 -19.95
CA VAL A 501 -17.18 -14.30 -18.79
C VAL A 501 -16.26 -13.12 -18.47
N ALA A 502 -16.77 -11.90 -18.63
CA ALA A 502 -16.06 -10.71 -18.16
C ALA A 502 -15.90 -10.70 -16.63
N GLY A 503 -14.71 -10.33 -16.17
CA GLY A 503 -14.30 -10.35 -14.77
C GLY A 503 -13.49 -11.59 -14.40
N PRO A 504 -12.99 -11.64 -13.15
CA PRO A 504 -13.37 -10.78 -12.03
C PRO A 504 -12.69 -9.39 -12.04
N PRO A 505 -13.21 -8.40 -11.28
CA PRO A 505 -12.59 -7.09 -11.16
C PRO A 505 -11.27 -7.14 -10.37
N TRP A 506 -10.33 -6.27 -10.74
CA TRP A 506 -9.06 -6.08 -10.07
C TRP A 506 -8.60 -4.62 -10.19
N ASP A 507 -7.91 -4.11 -9.17
CA ASP A 507 -7.19 -2.82 -9.17
C ASP A 507 -8.07 -1.56 -9.42
N TYR A 508 -8.88 -1.20 -8.42
CA TYR A 508 -9.83 -0.07 -8.44
C TYR A 508 -9.41 1.11 -7.55
N ASN A 509 -8.17 1.13 -7.07
CA ASN A 509 -7.62 2.21 -6.22
C ASN A 509 -7.63 3.58 -6.94
N LEU A 510 -7.53 3.62 -8.27
CA LEU A 510 -7.61 4.85 -9.07
C LEU A 510 -9.05 5.29 -9.41
N GLY A 511 -10.05 4.53 -8.98
CA GLY A 511 -11.46 4.89 -9.13
C GLY A 511 -11.93 5.97 -8.16
N TYR A 512 -13.21 6.32 -8.27
CA TYR A 512 -13.96 7.21 -7.38
C TYR A 512 -13.32 8.61 -7.25
N GLY A 513 -12.85 9.15 -8.37
CA GLY A 513 -12.22 10.48 -8.44
C GLY A 513 -10.74 10.49 -8.03
N ASN A 514 -10.13 9.34 -7.76
CA ASN A 514 -8.73 9.23 -7.34
C ASN A 514 -7.76 9.04 -8.50
N LEU A 515 -7.83 9.93 -9.49
CA LEU A 515 -7.01 9.89 -10.69
C LEU A 515 -6.46 11.29 -10.99
N ASN A 516 -5.20 11.36 -11.39
CA ASN A 516 -4.52 12.61 -11.75
C ASN A 516 -4.43 12.84 -13.28
N TYR A 517 -5.00 11.95 -14.10
CA TYR A 517 -5.03 12.07 -15.56
C TYR A 517 -6.47 11.92 -16.11
N GLY A 518 -6.63 11.92 -17.44
CA GLY A 518 -7.91 11.58 -18.08
C GLY A 518 -9.02 12.63 -18.01
N GLU A 519 -8.66 13.90 -17.80
CA GLU A 519 -9.60 15.03 -17.77
C GLU A 519 -10.45 15.16 -19.03
N SER A 520 -9.90 14.73 -20.18
CA SER A 520 -10.59 14.73 -21.47
C SER A 520 -11.57 13.55 -21.68
N TRP A 521 -11.75 12.67 -20.68
CA TRP A 521 -12.53 11.42 -20.81
C TRP A 521 -13.65 11.28 -19.77
N ASP A 522 -14.13 12.38 -19.19
CA ASP A 522 -15.22 12.42 -18.19
C ASP A 522 -15.00 11.51 -16.95
N ALA A 523 -13.75 11.15 -16.66
CA ALA A 523 -13.42 10.23 -15.58
C ALA A 523 -13.39 10.91 -14.19
N LYS A 524 -13.13 12.22 -14.15
CA LYS A 524 -13.30 13.04 -12.95
C LYS A 524 -14.75 13.49 -12.74
N GLU A 525 -15.61 13.29 -13.74
CA GLU A 525 -16.98 13.76 -13.74
C GLU A 525 -17.95 12.72 -13.15
N THR A 526 -19.05 13.20 -12.58
CA THR A 526 -20.14 12.35 -12.04
C THR A 526 -21.16 11.95 -13.11
N TYR A 527 -20.95 12.37 -14.36
CA TYR A 527 -21.82 12.09 -15.51
C TYR A 527 -21.00 11.51 -16.68
N GLY A 528 -21.69 11.09 -17.74
CA GLY A 528 -21.04 10.53 -18.93
C GLY A 528 -20.58 9.08 -18.75
N TRP A 529 -20.18 8.46 -19.85
CA TRP A 529 -19.75 7.05 -19.88
C TRP A 529 -18.26 6.97 -20.19
N CYS A 530 -17.56 6.05 -19.51
CA CYS A 530 -16.14 5.79 -19.72
C CYS A 530 -15.92 4.78 -20.84
N TYR A 531 -16.78 3.77 -21.02
CA TYR A 531 -16.57 2.71 -22.00
C TYR A 531 -16.31 3.14 -23.47
N PRO A 532 -16.86 4.25 -24.02
CA PRO A 532 -16.67 4.59 -25.44
C PRO A 532 -15.44 5.49 -25.68
N GLN A 533 -14.68 5.78 -24.64
CA GLN A 533 -13.57 6.74 -24.72
C GLN A 533 -12.26 6.02 -25.06
N GLY A 534 -11.32 6.67 -25.76
CA GLY A 534 -9.87 6.30 -25.81
C GLY A 534 -9.51 4.80 -26.02
N GLY A 535 -8.31 4.35 -25.65
CA GLY A 535 -7.78 3.00 -25.93
C GLY A 535 -8.44 1.81 -25.18
N ARG A 536 -9.73 1.88 -24.87
CA ARG A 536 -10.46 0.91 -24.03
C ARG A 536 -10.82 -0.35 -24.81
N ILE A 537 -11.25 -1.40 -24.10
CA ILE A 537 -11.75 -2.63 -24.72
C ILE A 537 -12.99 -2.30 -25.57
N TYR A 538 -12.85 -2.42 -26.88
CA TYR A 538 -13.88 -2.02 -27.86
C TYR A 538 -15.19 -2.81 -27.77
N TRP A 539 -15.17 -3.97 -27.10
CA TRP A 539 -16.34 -4.84 -26.95
C TRP A 539 -17.54 -4.08 -26.37
N TYR A 540 -17.32 -3.22 -25.38
CA TYR A 540 -18.41 -2.50 -24.70
C TYR A 540 -19.06 -1.46 -25.61
N GLU A 541 -18.27 -0.69 -26.36
CA GLU A 541 -18.81 0.24 -27.37
C GLU A 541 -19.58 -0.52 -28.44
N ARG A 542 -19.01 -1.62 -28.92
CA ARG A 542 -19.63 -2.47 -29.93
C ARG A 542 -20.95 -3.08 -29.46
N LEU A 543 -21.00 -3.61 -28.24
CA LEU A 543 -22.22 -4.19 -27.65
C LEU A 543 -23.33 -3.15 -27.48
N MET A 544 -22.99 -1.90 -27.15
CA MET A 544 -23.96 -0.82 -26.96
C MET A 544 -24.59 -0.30 -28.27
N GLU A 545 -24.12 -0.75 -29.44
CA GLU A 545 -24.83 -0.54 -30.71
C GLU A 545 -26.06 -1.46 -30.87
N ASP A 546 -26.07 -2.61 -30.18
CA ASP A 546 -27.17 -3.56 -30.25
C ASP A 546 -28.31 -3.17 -29.31
N SER A 547 -29.45 -2.81 -29.89
CA SER A 547 -30.67 -2.47 -29.15
C SER A 547 -31.10 -3.55 -28.13
N HIS A 548 -30.82 -4.84 -28.39
CA HIS A 548 -31.12 -5.91 -27.44
C HIS A 548 -30.18 -5.87 -26.23
N TYR A 549 -28.87 -5.71 -26.45
CA TYR A 549 -27.90 -5.52 -25.36
C TYR A 549 -28.24 -4.27 -24.53
N MET A 550 -28.51 -3.14 -25.18
CA MET A 550 -28.92 -1.90 -24.49
C MET A 550 -30.17 -2.11 -23.63
N ASN A 551 -31.15 -2.87 -24.11
CA ASN A 551 -32.34 -3.21 -23.33
C ASN A 551 -31.98 -4.06 -22.10
N LYS A 552 -31.08 -5.04 -22.25
CA LYS A 552 -30.58 -5.84 -21.11
C LYS A 552 -29.82 -4.99 -20.10
N VAL A 553 -29.00 -4.04 -20.54
CA VAL A 553 -28.33 -3.06 -19.69
C VAL A 553 -29.38 -2.24 -18.93
N TYR A 554 -30.37 -1.67 -19.62
CA TYR A 554 -31.43 -0.89 -18.97
C TYR A 554 -32.18 -1.70 -17.90
N CYS A 555 -32.67 -2.89 -18.25
CA CYS A 555 -33.39 -3.75 -17.30
C CYS A 555 -32.53 -4.13 -16.08
N ARG A 556 -31.27 -4.48 -16.31
CA ARG A 556 -30.35 -4.85 -15.22
C ARG A 556 -29.98 -3.66 -14.34
N TRP A 557 -29.85 -2.46 -14.92
CA TRP A 557 -29.66 -1.23 -14.17
C TRP A 557 -30.86 -0.94 -13.27
N THR A 558 -32.08 -1.05 -13.79
CA THR A 558 -33.30 -0.88 -12.98
C THR A 558 -33.33 -1.87 -11.80
N GLU A 559 -33.05 -3.14 -12.04
CA GLU A 559 -32.97 -4.18 -11.00
C GLU A 559 -31.92 -3.84 -9.93
N HIS A 560 -30.71 -3.48 -10.34
CA HIS A 560 -29.63 -3.19 -9.41
C HIS A 560 -29.85 -1.87 -8.67
N ARG A 561 -30.49 -0.86 -9.28
CA ARG A 561 -30.71 0.44 -8.64
C ARG A 561 -31.74 0.38 -7.52
N ASP A 562 -32.67 -0.57 -7.60
CA ASP A 562 -33.59 -0.92 -6.52
C ASP A 562 -32.93 -1.77 -5.41
N SER A 563 -31.70 -2.27 -5.64
CA SER A 563 -31.03 -3.21 -4.74
C SER A 563 -29.53 -2.91 -4.57
N ILE A 564 -28.65 -3.59 -5.31
CA ILE A 564 -27.19 -3.60 -5.16
C ILE A 564 -26.57 -2.19 -5.19
N TYR A 565 -27.05 -1.35 -6.12
CA TYR A 565 -26.60 0.01 -6.34
C TYR A 565 -27.59 1.05 -5.78
N SER A 566 -28.44 0.69 -4.82
CA SER A 566 -29.23 1.70 -4.09
C SER A 566 -28.30 2.66 -3.33
N ASP A 567 -28.78 3.89 -3.04
CA ASP A 567 -27.97 4.87 -2.28
C ASP A 567 -27.56 4.29 -0.93
N GLU A 568 -28.52 3.66 -0.25
CA GLU A 568 -28.29 2.96 1.01
C GLU A 568 -27.17 1.93 0.88
N ARG A 569 -27.15 1.10 -0.17
CA ARG A 569 -26.16 0.01 -0.29
C ARG A 569 -24.79 0.44 -0.80
N VAL A 570 -24.72 1.50 -1.61
CA VAL A 570 -23.47 2.10 -2.08
C VAL A 570 -22.82 2.93 -0.97
N TYR A 571 -23.61 3.67 -0.19
CA TYR A 571 -23.12 4.43 0.96
C TYR A 571 -23.01 3.61 2.24
N TRP A 572 -23.61 2.42 2.30
CA TRP A 572 -23.53 1.51 3.46
C TRP A 572 -22.10 1.32 4.00
N PRO A 573 -21.07 1.12 3.17
CA PRO A 573 -19.69 0.99 3.66
C PRO A 573 -19.09 2.29 4.22
N LEU A 574 -19.73 3.45 4.02
CA LEU A 574 -19.16 4.80 4.22
C LEU A 574 -19.86 5.62 5.33
N LEU A 575 -20.84 5.07 6.04
CA LEU A 575 -21.87 5.86 6.72
C LEU A 575 -21.55 6.39 8.14
N THR A 576 -20.31 6.33 8.64
CA THR A 576 -19.95 7.18 9.81
C THR A 576 -18.49 7.63 9.80
N VAL A 577 -18.23 8.84 9.33
CA VAL A 577 -17.01 9.58 9.72
C VAL A 577 -17.37 10.37 10.96
N VAL A 578 -16.87 9.96 12.14
CA VAL A 578 -17.08 10.69 13.39
C VAL A 578 -15.79 11.40 13.77
N PHE A 579 -15.77 12.74 13.68
CA PHE A 579 -14.72 13.53 14.31
C PHE A 579 -14.89 13.47 15.84
N LYS A 580 -14.05 12.71 16.55
CA LYS A 580 -13.95 12.78 18.02
C LYS A 580 -12.97 13.90 18.41
N PRO A 581 -13.23 14.65 19.50
CA PRO A 581 -12.51 15.87 19.86
C PRO A 581 -11.04 15.69 20.33
N TRP A 582 -10.44 14.51 20.16
CA TRP A 582 -9.09 14.17 20.64
C TRP A 582 -8.06 13.95 19.51
N GLY A 583 -8.28 14.55 18.33
CA GLY A 583 -7.20 14.80 17.37
C GLY A 583 -6.86 13.72 16.35
N GLY A 584 -7.58 12.60 16.23
CA GLY A 584 -7.42 11.65 15.11
C GLY A 584 -8.59 11.68 14.12
N LEU A 585 -8.36 11.31 12.85
CA LEU A 585 -9.44 11.00 11.91
C LEU A 585 -9.94 9.59 12.24
N TRP A 586 -11.24 9.43 12.45
CA TRP A 586 -11.85 8.10 12.64
C TRP A 586 -12.73 7.82 11.44
N ILE A 587 -12.41 6.78 10.66
CA ILE A 587 -13.32 6.27 9.63
C ILE A 587 -14.00 5.05 10.20
N THR A 588 -15.31 5.13 10.38
CA THR A 588 -16.11 3.96 10.68
C THR A 588 -16.57 3.32 9.37
N ILE A 589 -16.05 2.13 9.07
CA ILE A 589 -16.46 1.33 7.91
C ILE A 589 -17.45 0.28 8.39
N LEU A 590 -18.70 0.31 7.94
CA LEU A 590 -19.69 -0.71 8.30
C LEU A 590 -19.56 -1.92 7.36
N LEU A 591 -18.74 -2.90 7.76
CA LEU A 591 -18.68 -4.22 7.09
C LEU A 591 -19.48 -5.26 7.89
N GLY A 592 -20.82 -5.12 7.93
CA GLY A 592 -21.69 -6.11 8.59
C GLY A 592 -22.59 -5.50 9.66
N SER A 593 -22.86 -6.24 10.73
CA SER A 593 -23.81 -5.87 11.78
C SER A 593 -23.27 -4.88 12.81
N GLN A 594 -21.96 -4.59 12.82
CA GLN A 594 -21.35 -3.59 13.69
C GLN A 594 -20.36 -2.68 12.92
N PRO A 595 -20.19 -1.42 13.37
CA PRO A 595 -19.19 -0.49 12.84
C PRO A 595 -17.74 -0.93 13.09
N LEU A 596 -16.90 -0.90 12.05
CA LEU A 596 -15.44 -1.00 12.17
C LEU A 596 -14.88 0.41 12.40
N GLU A 597 -14.54 0.78 13.64
CA GLU A 597 -13.83 2.05 13.91
C GLU A 597 -12.34 1.90 13.57
N ILE A 598 -11.89 2.49 12.46
CA ILE A 598 -10.47 2.63 12.14
C ILE A 598 -9.99 3.98 12.69
N MET A 599 -9.08 3.93 13.66
CA MET A 599 -8.36 5.11 14.13
C MET A 599 -7.22 5.37 13.16
N PHE A 600 -7.24 6.52 12.49
CA PHE A 600 -6.07 7.03 11.81
C PHE A 600 -5.27 7.80 12.86
N GLY A 601 -4.03 7.35 13.12
CA GLY A 601 -2.99 8.30 13.51
C GLY A 601 -2.98 9.42 12.47
N ARG A 602 -2.81 10.68 12.89
CA ARG A 602 -2.79 11.80 11.94
C ARG A 602 -1.81 11.49 10.79
N PRO A 603 -2.16 11.84 9.52
CA PRO A 603 -1.25 11.67 8.39
C PRO A 603 0.11 12.31 8.66
#